data_AF-A0A519S7Y9-F1
#
_entry.id   AF-A0A519S7Y9-F1
#
_cell.length_a   1.000
_cell.length_b   1.000
_cell.length_c   1.000
_cell.angle_alpha   90.00
_cell.angle_beta   90.00
_cell.angle_gamma   90.00
#
_symmetry.space_group_name_H-M   'P 1'
#
loop_
_entity.id
_entity.type
_entity.pdbx_description
1 polymer ?
#
loop_
_entity_poly.entity_id
_entity_poly.type
_entity_poly.pdbx_seq_one_letter_code
_entity_poly.pdbx_strand_id
1 'polypeptide(L)'
;MSHPRFYLVLFCCLLAGRCLAQQPLKLWYAQPAAKWTDALPLGNGRLGAMVFGGVGQEHIQFNEATLWTGRPRAYARPGAAQYLPQIRQLLAEGKQAEAEALAEQHFMGLKDHEEGYAAAQDAWLQRMRAMPVAEATAASHAWKSLSIPTPNGWESAGLEGLDGAVWFKTAFDLPAAWAGKDLTLSLGRIRDVDVTY
;
A
#
# COMPACT_ATOMS: atom_id res chain seq x y z
N MET A 1 56.58 -15.29 -82.02
CA MET A 1 55.18 -15.08 -82.49
C MET A 1 54.25 -15.96 -81.66
N SER A 2 53.09 -15.39 -81.30
CA SER A 2 51.92 -15.93 -80.58
C SER A 2 52.08 -16.44 -79.13
N HIS A 3 51.54 -15.66 -78.18
CA HIS A 3 51.10 -16.10 -76.85
C HIS A 3 49.81 -16.94 -76.93
N PRO A 4 49.53 -17.76 -75.90
CA PRO A 4 48.17 -17.95 -75.43
C PRO A 4 47.96 -17.48 -73.98
N ARG A 5 46.72 -17.06 -73.74
CA ARG A 5 46.22 -16.23 -72.63
C ARG A 5 45.73 -17.11 -71.48
N PHE A 6 46.10 -16.78 -70.25
CA PHE A 6 45.52 -17.38 -69.04
C PHE A 6 44.29 -16.55 -68.60
N TYR A 7 43.11 -17.20 -68.55
CA TYR A 7 41.89 -16.61 -68.02
C TYR A 7 41.85 -16.82 -66.50
N LEU A 8 41.82 -15.73 -65.72
CA LEU A 8 41.58 -15.76 -64.29
C LEU A 8 40.08 -15.52 -64.04
N VAL A 9 39.35 -16.56 -63.65
CA VAL A 9 37.96 -16.46 -63.19
C VAL A 9 37.98 -16.09 -61.70
N LEU A 10 37.61 -14.86 -61.37
CA LEU A 10 37.46 -14.42 -59.98
C LEU A 10 36.04 -14.76 -59.50
N PHE A 11 35.94 -15.77 -58.64
CA PHE A 11 34.70 -16.20 -58.00
C PHE A 11 34.31 -15.17 -56.93
N CYS A 12 33.27 -14.37 -57.20
CA CYS A 12 32.75 -13.38 -56.25
C CYS A 12 31.85 -14.09 -55.23
N CYS A 13 32.38 -14.39 -54.04
CA CYS A 13 31.60 -14.85 -52.90
C CYS A 13 30.69 -13.72 -52.39
N LEU A 14 29.40 -13.76 -52.79
CA LEU A 14 28.34 -12.97 -52.17
C LEU A 14 28.10 -13.48 -50.74
N LEU A 15 28.78 -12.88 -49.76
CA LEU A 15 28.39 -12.97 -48.35
C LEU A 15 27.08 -12.21 -48.16
N ALA A 16 25.96 -12.93 -48.28
CA ALA A 16 24.66 -12.45 -47.83
C ALA A 16 24.68 -12.36 -46.30
N GLY A 17 25.10 -11.21 -45.77
CA GLY A 17 24.97 -10.90 -44.35
C GLY A 17 23.49 -10.92 -43.96
N ARG A 18 23.06 -11.92 -43.19
CA ARG A 18 21.75 -11.90 -42.55
C ARG A 18 21.78 -10.85 -41.46
N CYS A 19 21.19 -9.69 -41.75
CA CYS A 19 20.89 -8.70 -40.71
C CYS A 19 19.76 -9.29 -39.86
N LEU A 20 20.11 -9.83 -38.69
CA LEU A 20 19.11 -10.21 -37.68
C LEU A 20 18.52 -8.90 -37.14
N ALA A 21 17.40 -8.46 -37.71
CA ALA A 21 16.60 -7.39 -37.13
C ALA A 21 16.16 -7.83 -35.74
N GLN A 22 16.49 -7.01 -34.73
CA GLN A 22 16.09 -7.27 -33.35
C GLN A 22 14.56 -7.33 -33.28
N GLN A 23 14.03 -8.40 -32.68
CA GLN A 23 12.58 -8.49 -32.50
C GLN A 23 12.12 -7.30 -31.65
N PRO A 24 11.07 -6.57 -32.08
CA PRO A 24 10.60 -5.44 -31.33
C PRO A 24 10.04 -5.93 -29.99
N LEU A 25 10.72 -5.59 -28.89
CA LEU A 25 10.24 -5.83 -27.53
C LEU A 25 8.99 -4.98 -27.32
N LYS A 26 7.82 -5.62 -27.41
CA LYS A 26 6.53 -4.95 -27.43
C LYS A 26 5.53 -5.72 -26.58
N LEU A 27 4.88 -5.00 -25.68
CA LEU A 27 3.70 -5.45 -24.96
C LEU A 27 2.46 -5.02 -25.76
N TRP A 28 1.54 -5.94 -26.02
CA TRP A 28 0.31 -5.68 -26.78
C TRP A 28 -0.84 -6.51 -26.21
N TYR A 29 -2.06 -5.94 -26.24
CA TYR A 29 -3.24 -6.52 -25.63
C TYR A 29 -4.45 -6.29 -26.53
N ALA A 30 -5.39 -7.24 -26.53
CA ALA A 30 -6.59 -7.19 -27.36
C ALA A 30 -7.79 -6.53 -26.67
N GLN A 31 -7.66 -6.16 -25.39
CA GLN A 31 -8.73 -5.59 -24.58
C GLN A 31 -8.17 -4.45 -23.70
N PRO A 32 -9.01 -3.43 -23.36
CA PRO A 32 -8.65 -2.40 -22.39
C PRO A 32 -8.37 -2.98 -21.00
N ALA A 33 -7.59 -2.26 -20.20
CA ALA A 33 -7.31 -2.61 -18.81
C ALA A 33 -8.55 -2.46 -17.93
N ALA A 34 -8.90 -3.51 -17.18
CA ALA A 34 -10.02 -3.49 -16.23
C ALA A 34 -9.60 -3.02 -14.82
N LYS A 35 -8.34 -3.25 -14.46
CA LYS A 35 -7.72 -2.85 -13.19
C LYS A 35 -6.34 -2.26 -13.45
N TRP A 36 -5.84 -1.51 -12.48
CA TRP A 36 -4.58 -0.78 -12.59
C TRP A 36 -3.38 -1.63 -13.01
N THR A 37 -3.29 -2.89 -12.55
CA THR A 37 -2.18 -3.80 -12.89
C THR A 37 -2.14 -4.21 -14.36
N ASP A 38 -3.22 -4.01 -15.09
CA ASP A 38 -3.34 -4.37 -16.50
C ASP A 38 -3.01 -3.19 -17.43
N ALA A 39 -2.98 -1.96 -16.86
CA ALA A 39 -2.69 -0.74 -17.59
C ALA A 39 -1.19 -0.63 -17.91
N LEU A 40 -0.86 0.10 -18.98
CA LEU A 40 0.51 0.17 -19.48
C LEU A 40 1.25 1.37 -18.90
N PRO A 41 2.41 1.17 -18.24
CA PRO A 41 3.20 2.25 -17.70
C PRO A 41 3.99 2.96 -18.80
N LEU A 42 3.94 4.29 -18.77
CA LEU A 42 4.80 5.19 -19.53
C LEU A 42 5.48 6.14 -18.56
N GLY A 43 6.72 6.55 -18.84
CA GLY A 43 7.39 7.53 -18.00
C GLY A 43 8.70 8.06 -18.57
N ASN A 44 9.11 9.21 -18.06
CA ASN A 44 10.37 9.87 -18.42
C ASN A 44 11.34 10.01 -17.24
N GLY A 45 11.15 9.21 -16.20
CA GLY A 45 11.93 9.25 -14.95
C GLY A 45 11.43 10.26 -13.91
N ARG A 46 10.57 11.23 -14.30
CA ARG A 46 9.93 12.17 -13.36
C ARG A 46 8.41 12.06 -13.38
N LEU A 47 7.81 12.12 -14.56
CA LEU A 47 6.39 11.91 -14.77
C LEU A 47 6.14 10.46 -15.15
N GLY A 48 5.09 9.88 -14.57
CA GLY A 48 4.58 8.56 -14.91
C GLY A 48 3.11 8.65 -15.34
N ALA A 49 2.70 7.75 -16.22
CA ALA A 49 1.32 7.57 -16.59
C ALA A 49 0.98 6.08 -16.71
N MET A 50 -0.23 5.72 -16.31
CA MET A 50 -0.80 4.38 -16.55
C MET A 50 -1.94 4.52 -17.54
N VAL A 51 -1.80 3.90 -18.72
CA VAL A 51 -2.76 4.01 -19.82
C VAL A 51 -3.68 2.78 -19.84
N PHE A 52 -4.99 3.00 -19.77
CA PHE A 52 -5.97 1.92 -19.67
C PHE A 52 -6.51 1.46 -21.03
N GLY A 53 -6.52 2.32 -22.05
CA GLY A 53 -6.91 1.95 -23.42
C GLY A 53 -8.43 1.88 -23.63
N GLY A 54 -9.22 2.64 -22.88
CA GLY A 54 -10.68 2.62 -22.96
C GLY A 54 -11.22 3.22 -24.27
N VAL A 55 -12.09 2.48 -24.98
CA VAL A 55 -12.56 2.86 -26.33
C VAL A 55 -13.52 4.05 -26.34
N GLY A 56 -14.48 4.08 -25.42
CA GLY A 56 -15.47 5.18 -25.31
C GLY A 56 -15.06 6.26 -24.31
N GLN A 57 -14.34 5.86 -23.26
CA GLN A 57 -13.79 6.74 -22.25
C GLN A 57 -12.42 6.20 -21.85
N GLU A 58 -11.38 6.98 -22.10
CA GLU A 58 -10.04 6.66 -21.66
C GLU A 58 -9.85 7.06 -20.19
N HIS A 59 -9.01 6.30 -19.48
CA HIS A 59 -8.52 6.64 -18.16
C HIS A 59 -7.00 6.63 -18.19
N ILE A 60 -6.39 7.79 -17.94
CA ILE A 60 -4.96 7.92 -17.75
C ILE A 60 -4.71 8.39 -16.33
N GLN A 61 -4.11 7.53 -15.51
CA GLN A 61 -3.63 7.93 -14.19
C GLN A 61 -2.24 8.56 -14.34
N PHE A 62 -1.97 9.65 -13.62
CA PHE A 62 -0.68 10.34 -13.63
C PHE A 62 0.00 10.29 -12.26
N ASN A 63 1.33 10.24 -12.28
CA ASN A 63 2.20 10.36 -11.12
C ASN A 63 3.33 11.37 -11.40
N GLU A 64 3.83 11.99 -10.34
CA GLU A 64 5.00 12.87 -10.36
C GLU A 64 5.96 12.43 -9.24
N ALA A 65 7.23 12.20 -9.58
CA ALA A 65 8.21 11.53 -8.71
C ALA A 65 8.53 12.26 -7.40
N THR A 66 8.18 13.55 -7.28
CA THR A 66 8.43 14.42 -6.13
C THR A 66 7.18 14.74 -5.34
N LEU A 67 6.01 14.23 -5.76
CA LEU A 67 4.75 14.41 -5.02
C LEU A 67 4.70 13.46 -3.82
N TRP A 68 5.29 13.91 -2.71
CA TRP A 68 5.32 13.21 -1.42
C TRP A 68 4.60 14.02 -0.35
N THR A 69 3.99 13.33 0.61
CA THR A 69 3.48 13.94 1.84
C THR A 69 4.62 14.14 2.84
N GLY A 70 4.37 14.96 3.87
CA GLY A 70 5.33 15.21 4.94
C GLY A 70 6.28 16.39 4.64
N ARG A 71 7.38 16.46 5.41
CA ARG A 71 8.36 17.54 5.36
C ARG A 71 9.76 17.01 5.73
N PRO A 72 10.85 17.68 5.31
CA PRO A 72 12.18 17.36 5.81
C PRO A 72 12.20 17.34 7.33
N ARG A 73 12.78 16.29 7.92
CA ARG A 73 12.84 16.09 9.36
C ARG A 73 14.04 15.26 9.78
N ALA A 74 14.43 15.39 11.04
CA ALA A 74 15.39 14.48 11.66
C ALA A 74 14.67 13.20 12.10
N TYR A 75 15.09 12.07 11.55
CA TYR A 75 14.59 10.74 11.94
C TYR A 75 15.34 10.16 13.13
N ALA A 76 16.57 10.61 13.37
CA ALA A 76 17.39 10.14 14.46
C ALA A 76 16.78 10.54 15.81
N ARG A 77 16.61 9.56 16.70
CA ARG A 77 16.18 9.80 18.07
C ARG A 77 17.33 10.43 18.88
N PRO A 78 17.14 11.62 19.47
CA PRO A 78 18.14 12.23 20.32
C PRO A 78 18.54 11.29 21.46
N GLY A 79 19.85 11.16 21.72
CA GLY A 79 20.37 10.29 22.77
C GLY A 79 20.44 8.80 22.42
N ALA A 80 19.89 8.33 21.29
CA ALA A 80 19.91 6.90 20.94
C ALA A 80 21.32 6.29 20.98
N ALA A 81 22.33 7.02 20.49
CA ALA A 81 23.72 6.57 20.45
C ALA A 81 24.28 6.12 21.81
N GLN A 82 23.74 6.63 22.94
CA GLN A 82 24.20 6.25 24.28
C GLN A 82 23.90 4.79 24.63
N TYR A 83 22.89 4.18 23.99
CA TYR A 83 22.50 2.78 24.21
C TYR A 83 23.26 1.80 23.31
N LEU A 84 23.93 2.29 22.26
CA LEU A 84 24.65 1.45 21.30
C LEU A 84 25.71 0.54 21.93
N PRO A 85 26.52 0.99 22.92
CA PRO A 85 27.48 0.11 23.58
C PRO A 85 26.80 -1.06 24.32
N GLN A 86 25.71 -0.79 25.03
CA GLN A 86 24.98 -1.81 25.79
C GLN A 86 24.28 -2.81 24.87
N ILE A 87 23.67 -2.34 23.79
CA ILE A 87 23.06 -3.21 22.77
C ILE A 87 24.12 -4.17 22.20
N ARG A 88 25.30 -3.65 21.83
CA ARG A 88 26.41 -4.47 21.31
C ARG A 88 26.90 -5.50 22.33
N GLN A 89 26.97 -5.12 23.60
CA GLN A 89 27.33 -6.03 24.68
C GLN A 89 26.32 -7.17 24.81
N LEU A 90 25.02 -6.87 24.89
CA LEU A 90 23.96 -7.88 24.99
C LEU A 90 23.99 -8.86 23.80
N LEU A 91 24.23 -8.35 22.58
CA LEU A 91 24.39 -9.18 21.40
C LEU A 91 25.63 -10.09 21.48
N ALA A 92 26.76 -9.58 21.99
CA ALA A 92 27.97 -10.38 22.19
C ALA A 92 27.79 -11.46 23.26
N GLU A 93 26.95 -11.21 24.26
CA GLU A 93 26.57 -12.17 25.31
C GLU A 93 25.48 -13.17 24.86
N GLY A 94 24.97 -13.06 23.62
CA GLY A 94 23.91 -13.92 23.10
C GLY A 94 22.50 -13.57 23.59
N LYS A 95 22.33 -12.45 24.31
CA LYS A 95 21.05 -11.98 24.88
C LYS A 95 20.25 -11.16 23.85
N GLN A 96 19.85 -11.81 22.76
CA GLN A 96 19.19 -11.14 21.64
C GLN A 96 17.87 -10.46 22.04
N ALA A 97 17.01 -11.14 22.81
CA ALA A 97 15.72 -10.57 23.22
C ALA A 97 15.88 -9.30 24.08
N GLU A 98 16.87 -9.27 24.98
CA GLU A 98 17.17 -8.08 25.79
C GLU A 98 17.75 -6.94 24.95
N ALA A 99 18.62 -7.28 23.98
CA ALA A 99 19.18 -6.29 23.05
C ALA A 99 18.10 -5.66 22.17
N GLU A 100 17.16 -6.47 21.68
CA GLU A 100 16.02 -6.04 20.86
C GLU A 100 15.09 -5.14 21.66
N ALA A 101 14.66 -5.56 22.86
CA ALA A 101 13.81 -4.74 23.72
C ALA A 101 14.44 -3.37 24.03
N LEU A 102 15.74 -3.32 24.31
CA LEU A 102 16.46 -2.07 24.54
C LEU A 102 16.53 -1.19 23.29
N ALA A 103 16.74 -1.81 22.12
CA ALA A 103 16.77 -1.11 20.84
C ALA A 103 15.39 -0.55 20.45
N GLU A 104 14.32 -1.34 20.62
CA GLU A 104 12.94 -0.92 20.36
C GLU A 104 12.56 0.29 21.20
N GLN A 105 12.97 0.31 22.48
CA GLN A 105 12.63 1.38 23.39
C GLN A 105 13.40 2.68 23.11
N HIS A 106 14.69 2.60 22.74
CA HIS A 106 15.58 3.76 22.76
C HIS A 106 16.37 4.04 21.49
N PHE A 107 16.40 3.10 20.54
CA PHE A 107 17.23 3.18 19.34
C PHE A 107 16.42 3.31 18.05
N MET A 108 15.10 3.18 18.12
CA MET A 108 14.20 3.39 16.99
C MET A 108 14.12 4.86 16.59
N GLY A 109 14.03 5.09 15.28
CA GLY A 109 13.79 6.42 14.72
C GLY A 109 12.46 7.01 15.18
N LEU A 110 12.37 8.34 15.15
CA LEU A 110 11.14 9.04 15.54
C LEU A 110 10.05 8.84 14.48
N LYS A 111 8.85 8.45 14.91
CA LYS A 111 7.67 8.37 14.05
C LYS A 111 7.18 9.76 13.67
N ASP A 112 6.48 9.88 12.54
CA ASP A 112 5.84 11.15 12.17
C ASP A 112 4.73 11.48 13.14
N HIS A 113 4.68 12.75 13.56
CA HIS A 113 3.78 13.25 14.59
C HIS A 113 3.95 12.64 16.00
N GLU A 114 4.99 11.84 16.29
CA GLU A 114 5.21 11.23 17.62
C GLU A 114 5.13 12.26 18.77
N GLU A 115 5.65 13.47 18.53
CA GLU A 115 5.45 14.62 19.40
C GLU A 115 3.98 15.07 19.38
N GLY A 116 3.24 14.72 20.43
CA GLY A 116 1.86 15.12 20.61
C GLY A 116 0.82 14.15 20.03
N TYR A 117 1.22 13.13 19.25
CA TYR A 117 0.28 12.11 18.77
C TYR A 117 -0.47 11.43 19.92
N ALA A 118 0.22 11.01 20.99
CA ALA A 118 -0.45 10.38 22.14
C ALA A 118 -1.49 11.33 22.78
N ALA A 119 -1.14 12.60 23.00
CA ALA A 119 -2.06 13.59 23.55
C ALA A 119 -3.24 13.90 22.60
N ALA A 120 -2.97 13.98 21.29
CA ALA A 120 -3.99 14.20 20.27
C ALA A 120 -4.91 12.99 20.11
N GLN A 121 -4.37 11.77 20.19
CA GLN A 121 -5.09 10.51 20.19
C GLN A 121 -5.99 10.43 21.42
N ASP A 122 -5.46 10.71 22.62
CA ASP A 122 -6.23 10.74 23.86
C ASP A 122 -7.36 11.77 23.80
N ALA A 123 -7.07 12.99 23.34
CA ALA A 123 -8.07 14.05 23.19
C ALA A 123 -9.14 13.67 22.15
N TRP A 124 -8.75 13.05 21.03
CA TRP A 124 -9.69 12.58 20.02
C TRP A 124 -10.56 11.44 20.56
N LEU A 125 -9.98 10.47 21.27
CA LEU A 125 -10.73 9.37 21.90
C LEU A 125 -11.71 9.89 22.95
N GLN A 126 -11.28 10.84 23.80
CA GLN A 126 -12.17 11.49 24.78
C GLN A 126 -13.33 12.21 24.09
N ARG A 127 -13.06 12.95 23.01
CA ARG A 127 -14.10 13.61 22.22
C ARG A 127 -15.07 12.61 21.60
N MET A 128 -14.58 11.54 21.00
CA MET A 128 -15.43 10.52 20.39
C MET A 128 -16.30 9.80 21.43
N ARG A 129 -15.78 9.53 22.63
CA ARG A 129 -16.54 8.94 23.73
C ARG A 129 -17.59 9.89 24.32
N ALA A 130 -17.29 11.18 24.37
CA ALA A 130 -18.21 12.20 24.88
C ALA A 130 -19.29 12.62 23.86
N MET A 131 -19.22 12.15 22.61
CA MET A 131 -20.19 12.48 21.57
C MET A 131 -21.59 11.95 21.96
N PRO A 132 -22.62 12.82 22.08
CA PRO A 132 -23.97 12.37 22.40
C PRO A 132 -24.49 11.39 21.35
N VAL A 133 -25.19 10.34 21.79
CA VAL A 133 -25.83 9.36 20.89
C VAL A 133 -26.71 10.06 19.85
N ALA A 134 -27.39 11.15 20.23
CA ALA A 134 -28.21 11.94 19.32
C ALA A 134 -27.41 12.59 18.18
N GLU A 135 -26.17 13.02 18.43
CA GLU A 135 -25.28 13.58 17.39
C GLU A 135 -24.65 12.48 16.54
N ALA A 136 -24.25 11.37 17.16
CA ALA A 136 -23.77 10.19 16.45
C ALA A 136 -24.85 9.53 15.56
N THR A 137 -26.14 9.71 15.91
CA THR A 137 -27.28 9.15 15.18
C THR A 137 -28.08 10.18 14.38
N ALA A 138 -27.69 11.46 14.37
CA ALA A 138 -28.43 12.54 13.69
C ALA A 138 -28.61 12.33 12.17
N ALA A 139 -27.79 11.47 11.55
CA ALA A 139 -27.92 11.06 10.14
C ALA A 139 -28.63 9.71 9.95
N SER A 140 -29.49 9.28 10.88
CA SER A 140 -30.10 7.93 10.97
C SER A 140 -30.78 7.41 9.70
N HIS A 141 -31.27 8.30 8.84
CA HIS A 141 -31.98 7.94 7.60
C HIS A 141 -31.05 7.56 6.43
N ALA A 142 -29.74 7.73 6.57
CA ALA A 142 -28.74 7.46 5.52
C ALA A 142 -27.72 6.37 5.89
N TRP A 143 -27.99 5.58 6.94
CA TRP A 143 -27.05 4.55 7.40
C TRP A 143 -26.93 3.45 6.34
N LYS A 144 -25.69 3.23 5.87
CA LYS A 144 -25.36 2.14 4.95
C LYS A 144 -25.28 0.83 5.72
N SER A 145 -25.79 -0.24 5.13
CA SER A 145 -25.59 -1.59 5.67
C SER A 145 -24.13 -2.02 5.48
N LEU A 146 -23.53 -2.56 6.53
CA LEU A 146 -22.18 -3.13 6.52
C LEU A 146 -22.27 -4.63 6.79
N SER A 147 -21.64 -5.44 5.93
CA SER A 147 -21.53 -6.88 6.18
C SER A 147 -20.38 -7.14 7.15
N ILE A 148 -20.66 -7.83 8.26
CA ILE A 148 -19.69 -8.22 9.28
C ILE A 148 -19.66 -9.76 9.40
N PRO A 149 -18.53 -10.38 9.79
CA PRO A 149 -17.26 -9.75 10.15
C PRO A 149 -16.47 -9.27 8.92
N THR A 150 -15.64 -8.25 9.10
CA THR A 150 -14.71 -7.75 8.07
C THR A 150 -13.28 -8.24 8.35
N PRO A 151 -12.90 -9.47 7.95
CA PRO A 151 -11.57 -10.02 8.24
C PRO A 151 -10.43 -9.24 7.56
N ASN A 152 -10.74 -8.59 6.43
CA ASN A 152 -9.81 -7.75 5.65
C ASN A 152 -9.93 -6.25 5.99
N GLY A 153 -10.61 -5.90 7.09
CA GLY A 153 -10.85 -4.52 7.50
C GLY A 153 -12.01 -3.84 6.77
N TRP A 154 -12.40 -2.67 7.27
CA TRP A 154 -13.59 -1.93 6.83
C TRP A 154 -13.48 -1.34 5.42
N GLU A 155 -12.28 -1.08 4.92
CA GLU A 155 -12.05 -0.57 3.56
C GLU A 155 -12.63 -1.52 2.51
N SER A 156 -12.40 -2.83 2.68
CA SER A 156 -12.95 -3.86 1.80
C SER A 156 -14.46 -4.03 1.88
N ALA A 157 -15.10 -3.44 2.90
CA ALA A 157 -16.53 -3.53 3.17
C ALA A 157 -17.28 -2.23 2.78
N GLY A 158 -16.65 -1.38 1.95
CA GLY A 158 -17.28 -0.16 1.41
C GLY A 158 -17.01 1.12 2.21
N LEU A 159 -16.08 1.06 3.16
CA LEU A 159 -15.56 2.21 3.92
C LEU A 159 -14.12 2.53 3.49
N GLU A 160 -13.87 2.55 2.19
CA GLU A 160 -12.54 2.82 1.61
C GLU A 160 -12.02 4.20 2.04
N GLY A 161 -10.80 4.26 2.56
CA GLY A 161 -10.15 5.49 3.03
C GLY A 161 -10.71 6.07 4.34
N LEU A 162 -11.51 5.31 5.09
CA LEU A 162 -11.99 5.76 6.39
C LEU A 162 -10.86 5.79 7.43
N ASP A 163 -10.44 7.00 7.82
CA ASP A 163 -9.58 7.25 8.97
C ASP A 163 -10.42 7.89 10.09
N GLY A 164 -10.87 7.08 11.06
CA GLY A 164 -11.77 7.53 12.11
C GLY A 164 -12.53 6.41 12.83
N ALA A 165 -13.75 6.70 13.28
CA ALA A 165 -14.59 5.77 14.02
C ALA A 165 -15.85 5.37 13.25
N VAL A 166 -16.33 4.15 13.47
CA VAL A 166 -17.62 3.65 12.98
C VAL A 166 -18.52 3.41 14.19
N TRP A 167 -19.75 3.92 14.12
CA TRP A 167 -20.78 3.66 15.11
C TRP A 167 -21.73 2.57 14.62
N PHE A 168 -22.04 1.61 15.48
CA PHE A 168 -23.02 0.56 15.21
C PHE A 168 -24.28 0.79 16.05
N LYS A 169 -25.44 0.38 15.53
CA LYS A 169 -26.66 0.29 16.34
C LYS A 169 -26.54 -0.92 17.26
N THR A 170 -26.92 -0.75 18.53
CA THR A 170 -26.95 -1.83 19.53
C THR A 170 -28.19 -2.72 19.42
N ALA A 171 -29.17 -2.33 18.58
CA ALA A 171 -30.34 -3.13 18.27
C ALA A 171 -30.10 -3.92 16.97
N PHE A 172 -30.45 -5.21 17.00
CA PHE A 172 -30.41 -6.10 15.84
C PHE A 172 -31.65 -6.98 15.82
N ASP A 173 -32.08 -7.37 14.62
CA ASP A 173 -33.16 -8.33 14.46
C ASP A 173 -32.60 -9.74 14.65
N LEU A 174 -33.09 -10.44 15.67
CA LEU A 174 -32.71 -11.82 15.94
C LEU A 174 -33.57 -12.79 15.09
N PRO A 175 -32.97 -13.60 14.19
CA PRO A 175 -33.73 -14.61 13.47
C PRO A 175 -34.38 -15.60 14.44
N ALA A 176 -35.64 -15.98 14.21
CA ALA A 176 -36.36 -16.92 15.09
C ALA A 176 -35.60 -18.25 15.32
N ALA A 177 -34.80 -18.67 14.36
CA ALA A 177 -33.96 -19.87 14.42
C ALA A 177 -32.77 -19.78 15.41
N TRP A 178 -32.50 -18.58 15.95
CA TRP A 178 -31.39 -18.31 16.87
C TRP A 178 -31.85 -18.16 18.32
N ALA A 179 -33.16 -18.20 18.58
CA ALA A 179 -33.70 -18.14 19.93
C ALA A 179 -33.14 -19.27 20.82
N GLY A 180 -32.65 -18.91 22.00
CA GLY A 180 -32.11 -19.86 22.98
C GLY A 180 -30.70 -20.39 22.69
N LYS A 181 -29.98 -19.81 21.72
CA LYS A 181 -28.57 -20.13 21.43
C LYS A 181 -27.64 -19.08 22.02
N ASP A 182 -26.42 -19.50 22.34
CA ASP A 182 -25.33 -18.58 22.64
C ASP A 182 -24.93 -17.83 21.37
N LEU A 183 -24.78 -16.51 21.46
CA LEU A 183 -24.46 -15.64 20.35
C LEU A 183 -23.13 -14.92 20.61
N THR A 184 -22.29 -14.87 19.59
CA THR A 184 -21.02 -14.12 19.61
C THR A 184 -21.06 -13.03 18.54
N LEU A 185 -20.89 -11.77 18.94
CA LEU A 185 -20.74 -10.65 18.01
C LEU A 185 -19.27 -10.55 17.58
N SER A 186 -19.02 -10.54 16.27
CA SER A 186 -17.69 -10.33 15.70
C SER A 186 -17.71 -9.17 14.70
N LEU A 187 -17.05 -8.08 15.06
CA LEU A 187 -16.92 -6.89 14.21
C LEU A 187 -15.78 -7.02 13.18
N GLY A 188 -14.97 -8.08 13.24
CA GLY A 188 -13.79 -8.27 12.42
C GLY A 188 -12.52 -7.68 13.03
N ARG A 189 -11.53 -7.33 12.20
CA ARG A 189 -10.27 -6.74 12.67
C ARG A 189 -10.46 -5.27 13.05
N ILE A 190 -10.26 -4.97 14.32
CA ILE A 190 -10.17 -3.60 14.84
C ILE A 190 -8.68 -3.29 15.03
N ARG A 191 -8.23 -2.15 14.49
CA ARG A 191 -6.81 -1.80 14.43
C ARG A 191 -6.29 -1.26 15.77
N ASP A 192 -7.00 -0.27 16.33
CA ASP A 192 -6.47 0.54 17.43
C ASP A 192 -7.24 0.35 18.74
N VAL A 193 -8.57 0.55 18.76
CA VAL A 193 -9.40 0.46 19.99
C VAL A 193 -10.83 0.05 19.67
N ASP A 194 -11.41 -0.83 20.48
CA ASP A 194 -12.85 -1.09 20.55
C ASP A 194 -13.42 -0.65 21.91
N VAL A 195 -14.64 -0.07 21.90
CA VAL A 195 -15.38 0.29 23.12
C VAL A 195 -16.84 -0.09 22.90
N THR A 196 -17.38 -0.90 23.81
CA THR A 196 -18.81 -1.27 23.86
C THR A 196 -19.41 -0.70 25.14
N TYR A 197 -20.60 -0.09 25.05
CA TYR A 197 -21.35 0.47 26.18
C TYR A 197 -22.52 -0.44 26.57
#